data_AF-A0A2E1DY79-F1
#
_entry.id   AF-A0A2E1DY79-F1
#
_cell.length_a   1.000
_cell.length_b   1.000
_cell.length_c   1.000
_cell.angle_alpha   90.00
_cell.angle_beta   90.00
_cell.angle_gamma   90.00
#
_symmetry.space_group_name_H-M   'P 1'
#
loop_
_entity.id
_entity.type
_entity.pdbx_description
1 polymer ?
#
loop_
_entity_poly.entity_id
_entity_poly.type
_entity_poly.pdbx_seq_one_letter_code
_entity_poly.pdbx_strand_id
1 'polypeptide(L)'
;MLQFISGRIKAIFYSIKGAFLLLKTEHSIQAQSFIALLFIIAGFYFEISDIEWLFQVLAICLVLTAESLNTAIEKLADFIHPDHNK
;
A
#
# COMPACT_ATOMS: atom_id res chain seq x y z
N MET A 1 -18.62 10.54 22.55
CA MET A 1 -17.88 9.26 22.48
C MET A 1 -18.33 8.39 21.30
N LEU A 2 -19.62 8.08 21.17
CA LEU A 2 -20.14 7.25 20.06
C LEU A 2 -19.84 7.82 18.65
N GLN A 3 -19.98 9.13 18.44
CA GLN A 3 -19.63 9.76 17.16
C GLN A 3 -18.13 9.67 16.83
N PHE A 4 -17.25 9.78 17.84
CA PHE A 4 -15.81 9.64 17.66
C PHE A 4 -15.43 8.22 17.23
N ILE A 5 -15.97 7.20 17.91
CA ILE A 5 -15.74 5.79 17.58
C ILE A 5 -16.27 5.46 16.18
N SER A 6 -17.50 5.91 15.86
CA SER A 6 -18.10 5.70 14.54
C SER A 6 -17.26 6.33 13.42
N GLY A 7 -16.73 7.54 13.63
CA GLY A 7 -15.84 8.19 12.67
C GLY A 7 -14.55 7.41 12.40
N ARG A 8 -13.94 6.81 13.44
CA ARG A 8 -12.71 6.02 13.29
C ARG A 8 -12.95 4.69 12.56
N ILE A 9 -14.05 4.02 12.85
CA ILE A 9 -14.46 2.80 12.12
C ILE A 9 -14.64 3.11 10.63
N LYS A 10 -15.31 4.23 10.29
CA LYS A 10 -15.45 4.66 8.89
C LYS A 10 -14.10 4.94 8.24
N ALA A 11 -13.19 5.64 8.93
CA ALA A 11 -11.85 5.91 8.41
C ALA A 11 -11.08 4.61 8.09
N ILE A 12 -11.07 3.64 9.00
CA ILE A 12 -10.45 2.33 8.78
C ILE A 12 -11.09 1.62 7.58
N PHE A 13 -12.42 1.63 7.49
CA PHE A 13 -13.13 1.03 6.36
C PHE A 13 -12.71 1.65 5.01
N TYR A 14 -12.60 2.97 4.94
CA TYR A 14 -12.13 3.64 3.72
C TYR A 14 -10.66 3.34 3.40
N SER A 15 -9.77 3.29 4.40
CA SER A 15 -8.37 2.90 4.19
C SER A 15 -8.24 1.47 3.66
N ILE A 16 -8.98 0.51 4.23
CA ILE A 16 -8.99 -0.88 3.76
C ILE A 16 -9.56 -0.97 2.33
N LYS A 17 -10.66 -0.26 2.06
CA LYS A 17 -11.25 -0.20 0.72
C LYS A 17 -10.27 0.38 -0.31
N GLY A 18 -9.53 1.43 0.06
CA GLY A 18 -8.50 2.04 -0.77
C GLY A 18 -7.34 1.08 -1.05
N ALA A 19 -6.81 0.41 -0.02
CA ALA A 19 -5.74 -0.58 -0.18
C ALA A 19 -6.18 -1.73 -1.11
N PHE A 20 -7.40 -2.24 -0.94
CA PHE A 20 -7.93 -3.29 -1.81
C PHE A 20 -8.17 -2.84 -3.25
N LEU A 21 -8.60 -1.59 -3.45
CA LEU A 21 -8.75 -1.00 -4.78
C LEU A 21 -7.39 -0.94 -5.48
N LEU A 22 -6.38 -0.40 -4.81
CA LEU A 22 -5.01 -0.28 -5.33
C LEU A 22 -4.42 -1.64 -5.69
N LEU A 23 -4.57 -2.64 -4.82
CA LEU A 23 -4.16 -4.02 -5.10
C LEU A 23 -4.84 -4.62 -6.35
N LYS A 24 -6.07 -4.17 -6.67
CA LYS A 24 -6.81 -4.67 -7.83
C LYS A 24 -6.54 -3.89 -9.11
N THR A 25 -6.28 -2.59 -9.03
CA THR A 25 -6.20 -1.72 -10.21
C THR A 25 -4.78 -1.38 -10.63
N GLU A 26 -3.84 -1.33 -9.69
CA GLU A 26 -2.48 -0.87 -10.00
C GLU A 26 -1.50 -2.03 -10.19
N HIS A 27 -0.98 -2.14 -11.41
CA HIS A 27 0.00 -3.17 -11.76
C HIS A 27 1.30 -3.04 -10.95
N SER A 28 1.77 -1.82 -10.68
CA SER A 28 2.97 -1.60 -9.85
C SER A 28 2.78 -2.14 -8.43
N ILE A 29 1.62 -1.87 -7.81
CA ILE A 29 1.31 -2.34 -6.45
C ILE A 29 1.12 -3.86 -6.43
N GLN A 30 0.53 -4.45 -7.48
CA GLN A 30 0.44 -5.91 -7.62
C GLN A 30 1.82 -6.56 -7.67
N ALA A 31 2.71 -6.04 -8.52
CA ALA A 31 4.07 -6.54 -8.66
C ALA A 31 4.87 -6.39 -7.36
N GLN A 32 4.82 -5.22 -6.72
CA GLN A 32 5.49 -4.97 -5.43
C GLN A 32 4.93 -5.87 -4.31
N SER A 33 3.62 -6.11 -4.27
CA SER A 33 2.99 -7.00 -3.28
C SER A 33 3.39 -8.45 -3.49
N PHE A 34 3.52 -8.89 -4.75
CA PHE A 34 4.04 -10.22 -5.07
C PHE A 34 5.52 -10.37 -4.67
N ILE A 35 6.35 -9.37 -4.97
CA ILE A 35 7.76 -9.33 -4.56
C ILE A 35 7.86 -9.35 -3.03
N ALA A 36 7.05 -8.55 -2.32
CA ALA A 36 6.99 -8.54 -0.87
C ALA A 36 6.65 -9.93 -0.29
N LEU A 37 5.71 -10.65 -0.90
CA LEU A 37 5.40 -12.03 -0.52
C LEU A 37 6.60 -12.97 -0.70
N LEU A 38 7.33 -12.85 -1.82
CA LEU A 38 8.55 -13.63 -2.04
C LEU A 38 9.63 -13.33 -0.99
N PHE A 39 9.81 -12.05 -0.61
CA PHE A 39 10.74 -11.67 0.46
C PHE A 39 10.31 -12.20 1.83
N ILE A 40 9.01 -12.22 2.14
CA ILE A 40 8.51 -12.84 3.38
C ILE A 40 8.86 -14.33 3.38
N ILE A 41 8.60 -15.05 2.29
CA ILE A 41 8.97 -16.47 2.17
C ILE A 41 10.48 -16.67 2.31
N ALA A 42 11.28 -15.81 1.66
CA ALA A 42 12.73 -15.83 1.78
C ALA A 42 13.20 -15.58 3.22
N GLY A 43 12.59 -14.63 3.94
CA GLY A 43 12.92 -14.33 5.34
C GLY A 43 12.72 -15.54 6.25
N PHE A 44 11.67 -16.33 6.02
CA PHE A 44 11.48 -17.60 6.73
C PHE A 44 12.51 -18.66 6.31
N TYR A 45 12.83 -18.77 5.02
CA TYR A 45 13.80 -19.74 4.51
C TYR A 45 15.24 -19.48 4.99
N PHE A 46 15.63 -18.21 5.07
CA PHE A 46 16.97 -17.80 5.53
C PHE A 46 17.08 -17.61 7.04
N GLU A 47 15.98 -17.84 7.79
CA GLU A 47 15.93 -17.72 9.25
C GLU A 47 16.49 -16.37 9.75
N ILE A 48 16.07 -15.28 9.10
CA ILE A 48 16.56 -13.93 9.44
C ILE A 48 16.14 -13.54 10.86
N SER A 49 16.98 -12.76 11.52
CA SER A 49 16.77 -12.29 12.90
C SER A 49 15.60 -11.32 13.02
N ASP A 50 15.12 -11.12 14.26
CA ASP A 50 14.02 -10.20 14.55
C ASP A 50 14.28 -8.76 14.07
N ILE A 51 15.55 -8.32 14.11
CA ILE A 51 15.95 -7.00 13.63
C ILE A 51 15.91 -6.93 12.11
N GLU A 52 16.32 -7.99 11.41
CA GLU A 52 16.22 -8.06 9.95
C GLU A 52 14.75 -8.12 9.50
N TRP A 53 13.90 -8.86 10.21
CA TRP A 53 12.45 -8.83 10.01
C TRP A 53 11.86 -7.43 10.16
N LEU A 54 12.28 -6.69 11.21
CA LEU A 54 11.84 -5.31 11.43
C LEU A 54 12.19 -4.44 10.21
N PHE A 55 13.44 -4.49 9.74
CA PHE A 55 13.86 -3.72 8.56
C PHE A 55 13.19 -4.17 7.27
N GLN A 56 13.00 -5.47 7.08
CA GLN A 56 12.33 -6.01 5.89
C GLN A 56 10.87 -5.58 5.81
N VAL A 57 10.12 -5.72 6.91
CA VAL A 57 8.71 -5.28 6.98
C VAL A 57 8.63 -3.76 6.81
N LEU A 58 9.53 -3.01 7.46
CA LEU A 58 9.59 -1.55 7.30
C LEU A 58 9.83 -1.14 5.83
N ALA A 59 10.78 -1.78 5.16
CA ALA A 59 11.08 -1.52 3.76
C ALA A 59 9.89 -1.84 2.84
N ILE A 60 9.24 -3.00 3.03
CA ILE A 60 8.04 -3.40 2.29
C ILE A 60 6.93 -2.34 2.47
N CYS A 61 6.65 -1.95 3.72
CA CYS A 61 5.61 -0.96 4.02
C CYS A 61 5.96 0.42 3.43
N LEU A 62 7.22 0.83 3.47
CA LEU A 62 7.66 2.12 2.94
C LEU A 62 7.46 2.17 1.42
N VAL A 63 7.89 1.13 0.70
CA VAL A 63 7.75 1.04 -0.76
C VAL A 63 6.28 1.04 -1.17
N LEU A 64 5.46 0.18 -0.55
CA LEU A 64 4.03 0.11 -0.87
C LEU A 64 3.30 1.43 -0.55
N THR A 65 3.66 2.10 0.55
CA THR A 65 3.08 3.40 0.90
C THR A 65 3.49 4.49 -0.09
N ALA A 66 4.77 4.54 -0.46
CA ALA A 66 5.28 5.50 -1.44
C ALA A 66 4.61 5.32 -2.81
N GLU A 67 4.49 4.07 -3.28
CA GLU A 67 3.79 3.76 -4.54
C GLU A 67 2.30 4.12 -4.46
N SER A 68 1.63 3.75 -3.37
CA SER A 68 0.21 4.08 -3.16
C SER A 68 -0.03 5.59 -3.15
N LEU A 69 0.90 6.36 -2.57
CA LEU A 69 0.85 7.81 -2.58
C LEU A 69 1.08 8.36 -4.00
N ASN A 70 2.07 7.82 -4.72
CA ASN A 70 2.34 8.22 -6.10
C ASN A 70 1.09 8.02 -6.98
N THR A 71 0.51 6.81 -6.98
CA THR A 71 -0.71 6.54 -7.74
C THR A 71 -1.87 7.45 -7.33
N ALA A 72 -2.03 7.72 -6.03
CA ALA A 72 -3.09 8.62 -5.57
C ALA A 72 -2.92 10.04 -6.12
N ILE A 73 -1.67 10.53 -6.19
CA ILE A 73 -1.33 11.84 -6.76
C ILE A 73 -1.54 11.83 -8.28
N GLU A 74 -1.09 10.80 -8.99
CA GLU A 74 -1.29 10.64 -10.44
C GLU A 74 -2.78 10.67 -10.80
N LYS A 75 -3.61 9.85 -10.12
CA LYS A 75 -5.06 9.84 -10.34
C LYS A 75 -5.74 11.15 -10.00
N LEU A 76 -5.24 11.87 -8.99
CA LEU A 76 -5.73 13.20 -8.67
C LEU A 76 -5.37 14.20 -9.78
N ALA A 77 -4.15 14.13 -10.31
CA ALA A 77 -3.70 14.97 -11.41
C ALA A 77 -4.51 14.71 -12.69
N ASP A 78 -4.73 13.45 -13.05
CA ASP A 78 -5.57 13.03 -14.18
C ASP A 78 -7.02 13.50 -14.02
N PHE A 79 -7.53 13.49 -12.78
CA PHE A 79 -8.87 14.00 -12.50
C PHE A 79 -8.98 15.53 -12.68
N ILE A 80 -7.95 16.28 -12.28
CA ILE A 80 -7.93 17.75 -12.40
C ILE A 80 -7.66 18.18 -13.85
N HIS A 81 -6.82 17.45 -14.59
CA HIS A 81 -6.43 17.75 -15.96
C HIS A 81 -6.70 16.55 -16.91
N PRO A 82 -7.97 16.26 -17.22
CA PRO A 82 -8.34 15.10 -18.04
C PRO A 82 -7.82 15.14 -19.49
N ASP A 83 -7.30 16.27 -19.96
CA ASP A 83 -6.77 16.47 -21.32
C ASP A 83 -5.22 16.45 -21.42
N HIS A 84 -4.49 16.18 -20.33
CA HIS A 84 -3.02 16.17 -20.36
C HIS A 84 -2.44 14.76 -20.64
N ASN A 85 -2.80 14.20 -21.80
CA ASN A 85 -1.98 13.32 -22.65
C ASN A 85 -2.85 12.69 -23.76
N LYS A 86 -2.91 13.36 -24.90
CA LYS A 86 -2.74 12.65 -26.18
C LYS A 86 -1.26 12.47 -26.44
#